data_AF-A0A2V9D0J1-F1
#
_entry.id   AF-A0A2V9D0J1-F1
#
_cell.length_a   1.000
_cell.length_b   1.000
_cell.length_c   1.000
_cell.angle_alpha   90.00
_cell.angle_beta   90.00
_cell.angle_gamma   90.00
#
_symmetry.space_group_name_H-M   'P 1'
#
loop_
_entity.id
_entity.type
_entity.pdbx_description
1 polymer ?
#
loop_
_entity_poly.entity_id
_entity_poly.type
_entity_poly.pdbx_seq_one_letter_code
_entity_poly.pdbx_strand_id
1 'polypeptide(L)'
;MKTIADFLSVADAIPITGHDNPWAIRNPLDEARDLHKMVRCGSCSVAEIRDLIAVPKLVEEALLAYAERYPKDGQQIYCVLQFRERVANEFERLIQSDPMLTEYQQGSAQEQTNSDLLVN
;
A
#
# COMPACT_ATOMS: atom_id res chain seq x y z
N MET A 1 -11.12 -22.69 -11.27
CA MET A 1 -10.50 -21.42 -10.90
C MET A 1 -9.27 -21.74 -10.08
N LYS A 2 -8.09 -21.27 -10.50
CA LYS A 2 -6.85 -21.42 -9.72
C LYS A 2 -6.65 -20.15 -8.90
N THR A 3 -6.28 -20.30 -7.64
CA THR A 3 -6.08 -19.19 -6.71
C THR A 3 -4.62 -18.76 -6.69
N ILE A 4 -4.33 -17.55 -6.23
CA ILE A 4 -2.96 -17.01 -6.11
C ILE A 4 -2.06 -17.92 -5.25
N ALA A 5 -2.66 -18.68 -4.32
CA ALA A 5 -1.96 -19.66 -3.51
C ALA A 5 -1.38 -20.84 -4.32
N ASP A 6 -1.97 -21.17 -5.49
CA ASP A 6 -1.55 -22.30 -6.32
C ASP A 6 -0.21 -22.06 -7.02
N PHE A 7 0.25 -20.80 -7.10
CA PHE A 7 1.52 -20.42 -7.72
C PHE A 7 2.69 -20.34 -6.72
N LEU A 8 2.42 -20.57 -5.42
CA LEU A 8 3.38 -20.37 -4.32
C LEU A 8 4.03 -21.68 -3.82
N SER A 9 4.18 -22.70 -4.66
CA SER A 9 5.04 -23.86 -4.34
C SER A 9 6.51 -23.46 -4.42
N VAL A 10 6.96 -22.66 -3.45
CA VAL A 10 8.31 -22.10 -3.31
C VAL A 10 9.26 -23.18 -2.76
N ALA A 11 9.71 -24.09 -3.62
CA ALA A 11 10.79 -25.03 -3.28
C ALA A 11 12.12 -24.73 -4.00
N ASP A 12 12.15 -23.87 -5.03
CA ASP A 12 13.34 -23.69 -5.89
C ASP A 12 13.73 -22.24 -6.17
N ALA A 13 13.54 -21.31 -5.23
CA ALA A 13 13.99 -19.93 -5.43
C ALA A 13 15.50 -19.79 -5.15
N ILE A 14 16.30 -19.80 -6.23
CA ILE A 14 17.74 -19.49 -6.25
C ILE A 14 17.99 -18.12 -5.56
N PRO A 15 19.02 -17.98 -4.70
CA PRO A 15 19.32 -16.71 -4.06
C PRO A 15 19.92 -15.75 -5.08
N ILE A 16 19.08 -14.87 -5.64
CA ILE A 16 19.54 -13.74 -6.44
C ILE A 16 20.12 -12.72 -5.46
N THR A 17 21.44 -12.55 -5.52
CA THR A 17 22.20 -11.56 -4.75
C THR A 17 21.56 -10.17 -4.87
N GLY A 18 20.96 -9.72 -3.78
CA GLY A 18 19.95 -8.64 -3.75
C GLY A 18 20.46 -7.21 -3.89
N HIS A 19 21.55 -6.96 -4.62
CA HIS A 19 22.13 -5.62 -4.71
C HIS A 19 21.82 -4.86 -6.02
N ASP A 20 21.40 -5.56 -7.09
CA ASP A 20 21.15 -4.96 -8.42
C ASP A 20 19.77 -5.29 -9.03
N ASN A 21 18.85 -5.87 -8.26
CA ASN A 21 17.50 -6.08 -8.75
C ASN A 21 16.65 -4.81 -8.47
N PRO A 22 16.27 -4.00 -9.49
CA PRO A 22 15.40 -2.85 -9.29
C PRO A 22 14.00 -3.25 -8.78
N TRP A 23 13.69 -4.55 -8.81
CA TRP A 23 12.48 -5.18 -8.30
C TRP A 23 12.73 -5.97 -7.02
N ALA A 24 13.87 -5.79 -6.34
CA ALA A 24 14.10 -6.39 -5.03
C ALA A 24 13.05 -5.87 -4.05
N ILE A 25 12.05 -6.72 -3.79
CA ILE A 25 10.97 -6.41 -2.88
C ILE A 25 11.55 -6.37 -1.46
N ARG A 26 11.67 -5.16 -0.90
CA ARG A 26 12.06 -4.95 0.50
C ARG A 26 11.01 -5.59 1.41
N ASN A 27 11.31 -5.75 2.69
CA ASN A 27 10.30 -6.23 3.64
C ASN A 27 9.14 -5.19 3.73
N PRO A 28 7.87 -5.59 3.54
CA PRO A 28 6.72 -4.67 3.60
C PRO A 28 6.66 -3.84 4.88
N LEU A 29 7.05 -4.42 6.02
CA LEU A 29 7.05 -3.72 7.30
C LEU A 29 8.11 -2.62 7.36
N ASP A 30 9.28 -2.84 6.78
CA ASP A 30 10.36 -1.84 6.80
C ASP A 30 10.00 -0.66 5.89
N GLU A 31 9.43 -0.94 4.71
CA GLU A 31 8.89 0.10 3.83
C GLU A 31 7.76 0.89 4.51
N ALA A 32 6.81 0.21 5.15
CA ALA A 32 5.73 0.86 5.89
C ALA A 32 6.25 1.75 7.04
N ARG A 33 7.33 1.36 7.71
CA ARG A 33 8.00 2.18 8.74
C ARG A 33 8.64 3.42 8.15
N ASP A 34 9.31 3.30 7.01
CA ASP A 34 9.92 4.44 6.31
C ASP A 34 8.83 5.46 5.92
N LEU A 35 7.71 4.99 5.36
CA LEU A 35 6.56 5.82 5.01
C LEU A 35 5.89 6.46 6.25
N HIS A 36 5.71 5.69 7.33
CA HIS A 36 5.19 6.21 8.59
C HIS A 36 6.08 7.31 9.19
N LYS A 37 7.40 7.17 9.07
CA LYS A 37 8.34 8.20 9.50
C LYS A 37 8.18 9.48 8.69
N MET A 38 7.94 9.38 7.37
CA MET A 38 7.67 10.56 6.54
C MET A 38 6.43 11.32 7.02
N VAL A 39 5.39 10.61 7.46
CA VAL A 39 4.21 11.22 8.08
C VAL A 39 4.56 11.89 9.40
N ARG A 40 5.23 11.19 10.30
CA ARG A 40 5.59 11.73 11.63
C ARG A 40 6.52 12.94 11.57
N CYS A 41 7.37 13.01 10.56
CA CYS A 41 8.26 14.15 10.34
C CYS A 41 7.56 15.32 9.61
N GLY A 42 6.28 15.18 9.24
CA GLY A 42 5.51 16.21 8.56
C GLY A 42 5.88 16.41 7.09
N SER A 43 6.63 15.49 6.48
CA SER A 43 7.01 15.56 5.06
C SER A 43 5.86 15.19 4.12
N CYS A 44 4.95 14.33 4.58
CA CYS A 44 3.74 13.92 3.86
C CYS A 44 2.59 13.74 4.85
N SER A 45 1.36 13.93 4.40
CA SER A 45 0.16 13.54 5.13
C SER A 45 -0.12 12.04 4.98
N VAL A 46 -0.96 11.50 5.86
CA VAL A 46 -1.42 10.10 5.76
C VAL A 46 -2.16 9.86 4.43
N ALA A 47 -2.94 10.83 3.96
CA ALA A 47 -3.67 10.73 2.70
C ALA A 47 -2.72 10.62 1.50
N GLU A 48 -1.69 11.47 1.44
CA GLU A 48 -0.68 11.40 0.36
C GLU A 48 0.07 10.07 0.35
N ILE A 49 0.38 9.50 1.52
CA ILE A 49 1.00 8.18 1.59
C ILE A 49 0.03 7.07 1.14
N ARG A 50 -1.25 7.13 1.51
CA ARG A 50 -2.27 6.18 1.03
C ARG A 50 -2.39 6.23 -0.50
N ASP A 51 -2.39 7.41 -1.08
CA ASP A 51 -2.42 7.57 -2.54
C ASP A 51 -1.13 7.04 -3.20
N LEU A 52 0.03 7.23 -2.56
CA LEU A 52 1.33 6.76 -3.06
C LEU A 52 1.44 5.22 -3.08
N ILE A 53 0.91 4.55 -2.06
CA ILE A 53 0.99 3.08 -1.94
C ILE A 53 -0.12 2.37 -2.71
N ALA A 54 -1.26 3.05 -2.92
CA ALA A 54 -2.39 2.48 -3.63
C ALA A 54 -2.02 2.11 -5.07
N VAL A 55 -2.55 0.97 -5.52
CA VAL A 55 -2.57 0.61 -6.93
C VAL A 55 -4.00 0.86 -7.42
N PRO A 56 -4.24 1.86 -8.29
CA PRO A 56 -5.57 2.09 -8.82
C PRO A 56 -6.10 0.83 -9.52
N LYS A 57 -7.37 0.49 -9.29
CA LYS A 57 -7.98 -0.75 -9.78
C LYS A 57 -7.80 -0.97 -11.29
N LEU A 58 -7.93 0.10 -12.09
CA LEU A 58 -7.73 0.02 -13.54
C LEU A 58 -6.28 -0.37 -13.91
N VAL A 59 -5.29 0.10 -13.14
CA VAL A 59 -3.88 -0.25 -13.33
C VAL A 59 -3.63 -1.69 -12.93
N GLU A 60 -4.19 -2.12 -11.79
CA GLU A 60 -4.11 -3.50 -11.33
C GLU A 60 -4.69 -4.47 -12.38
N GLU A 61 -5.91 -4.21 -12.86
CA GLU A 61 -6.56 -5.03 -13.88
C GLU A 61 -5.74 -5.11 -15.18
N ALA A 62 -5.17 -3.99 -15.63
CA ALA A 62 -4.33 -3.96 -16.82
C ALA A 62 -3.03 -4.77 -16.63
N LEU A 63 -2.40 -4.68 -15.45
CA LEU A 63 -1.20 -5.44 -15.11
C LEU A 63 -1.49 -6.93 -15.01
N LEU A 64 -2.62 -7.32 -14.42
CA LEU A 64 -3.05 -8.71 -14.31
C LEU A 64 -3.34 -9.30 -15.70
N ALA A 65 -4.06 -8.57 -16.56
CA ALA A 65 -4.31 -9.00 -17.94
C ALA A 65 -3.01 -9.15 -18.75
N TYR A 66 -2.03 -8.28 -18.53
CA TYR A 66 -0.70 -8.40 -19.12
C TYR A 66 0.03 -9.64 -18.59
N ALA A 67 0.03 -9.87 -17.28
CA ALA A 67 0.66 -11.02 -16.63
C ALA A 67 0.11 -12.36 -17.15
N GLU A 68 -1.20 -12.45 -17.38
CA GLU A 68 -1.84 -13.63 -17.98
C GLU A 68 -1.34 -13.92 -19.39
N ARG A 69 -1.09 -12.87 -20.18
CA ARG A 69 -0.61 -13.00 -21.56
C ARG A 69 0.89 -13.25 -21.65
N TYR A 70 1.66 -12.79 -20.66
CA TYR A 70 3.12 -12.86 -20.63
C TYR A 70 3.62 -13.47 -19.30
N PRO A 71 3.58 -14.81 -19.14
CA PRO A 71 3.90 -15.47 -17.87
C PRO A 71 5.31 -15.21 -17.32
N LYS A 72 6.28 -14.89 -18.19
CA LYS A 72 7.65 -14.54 -17.79
C LYS A 72 7.71 -13.29 -16.91
N ASP A 73 6.86 -12.32 -17.22
CA ASP A 73 6.76 -11.06 -16.48
C ASP A 73 5.71 -11.16 -15.37
N GLY A 74 4.72 -12.06 -15.54
CA GLY A 74 3.59 -12.22 -14.63
C GLY A 74 4.00 -12.49 -13.19
N GLN A 75 4.99 -13.35 -12.94
CA GLN A 75 5.46 -13.62 -11.58
C GLN A 75 5.94 -12.35 -10.87
N GLN A 76 6.65 -11.47 -11.57
CA GLN A 76 7.15 -10.22 -10.99
C GLN A 76 6.00 -9.24 -10.72
N ILE A 77 5.05 -9.14 -11.65
CA ILE A 77 3.86 -8.31 -11.49
C ILE A 77 3.06 -8.74 -10.25
N TYR A 78 2.78 -10.04 -10.09
CA TYR A 78 2.07 -10.55 -8.92
C TYR A 78 2.82 -10.23 -7.61
N CYS A 79 4.14 -10.41 -7.60
CA CYS A 79 4.97 -10.09 -6.45
C CYS A 79 4.88 -8.60 -6.07
N VAL A 80 4.95 -7.69 -7.05
CA VAL A 80 4.86 -6.24 -6.81
C VAL A 80 3.47 -5.82 -6.32
N LEU A 81 2.40 -6.34 -6.91
CA LEU A 81 1.04 -6.06 -6.48
C LEU A 81 0.81 -6.53 -5.03
N GLN A 82 1.23 -7.76 -4.71
CA GLN A 82 1.14 -8.28 -3.34
C GLN A 82 2.00 -7.48 -2.36
N PHE A 83 3.18 -7.02 -2.79
CA PHE A 83 4.01 -6.16 -1.94
C PHE A 83 3.32 -4.85 -1.61
N ARG A 84 2.76 -4.15 -2.60
CA ARG A 84 2.02 -2.90 -2.41
C ARG A 84 0.85 -3.07 -1.44
N GLU A 85 0.08 -4.14 -1.61
CA GLU A 85 -1.02 -4.49 -0.69
C GLU A 85 -0.51 -4.72 0.75
N ARG A 86 0.57 -5.48 0.92
CA ARG A 86 1.14 -5.74 2.25
C ARG A 86 1.70 -4.48 2.90
N VAL A 87 2.37 -3.60 2.15
CA VAL A 87 2.84 -2.31 2.65
C VAL A 87 1.68 -1.46 3.13
N ALA A 88 0.57 -1.41 2.37
CA ALA A 88 -0.62 -0.67 2.78
C ALA A 88 -1.21 -1.20 4.10
N ASN A 89 -1.34 -2.51 4.24
CA ASN A 89 -1.85 -3.12 5.47
C ASN A 89 -0.94 -2.84 6.68
N GLU A 90 0.38 -2.97 6.53
CA GLU A 90 1.32 -2.67 7.59
C GLU A 90 1.34 -1.18 7.94
N PHE A 91 1.23 -0.29 6.95
CA PHE A 91 1.15 1.14 7.15
C PHE A 91 -0.10 1.53 7.95
N GLU A 92 -1.28 1.02 7.59
CA GLU A 92 -2.51 1.26 8.35
C GLU A 92 -2.42 0.74 9.78
N ARG A 93 -1.80 -0.43 9.99
CA ARG A 93 -1.56 -0.98 11.32
C ARG A 93 -0.68 -0.04 12.17
N LEU A 94 0.34 0.55 11.56
CA LEU A 94 1.21 1.53 12.25
C LEU A 94 0.44 2.79 12.62
N ILE A 95 -0.37 3.34 11.72
CA ILE A 95 -1.21 4.53 11.97
C ILE A 95 -2.18 4.28 13.13
N GLN A 96 -2.89 3.15 13.11
CA GLN A 96 -3.84 2.78 14.18
C GLN A 96 -3.16 2.55 15.54
N SER A 97 -1.89 2.17 15.51
CA SER A 97 -1.09 1.97 16.73
C SER A 97 -0.40 3.25 17.20
N ASP A 98 -0.43 4.34 16.41
CA ASP A 98 0.17 5.62 16.76
C ASP A 98 -0.89 6.59 17.33
N PRO A 99 -0.89 6.83 18.65
CA PRO A 99 -1.86 7.72 19.28
C PRO A 99 -1.75 9.16 18.79
N MET A 100 -0.55 9.60 18.37
CA MET A 100 -0.32 10.96 17.86
C MET A 100 -0.95 11.20 16.50
N LEU A 101 -1.25 10.14 15.72
CA LEU A 101 -1.87 10.27 14.38
C LEU A 101 -3.34 9.86 14.37
N THR A 102 -3.76 9.03 15.33
CA THR A 102 -5.15 8.56 15.46
C THR A 102 -6.11 9.69 15.84
N GLU A 103 -5.68 10.63 16.69
CA GLU A 103 -6.51 11.77 17.12
C GLU A 103 -6.81 12.76 15.97
N TYR A 104 -5.88 12.96 15.04
CA TYR A 104 -6.08 13.84 13.88
C TYR A 104 -7.04 13.27 12.82
N GLN A 105 -7.26 11.96 12.82
CA GLN A 105 -8.19 11.32 11.89
C GLN A 105 -9.66 11.41 12.34
N GLN A 106 -9.93 11.61 13.64
CA GLN A 106 -11.29 11.75 14.16
C GLN A 106 -11.84 13.18 14.12
N GLY A 107 -10.98 14.20 14.15
CA GLY A 107 -11.39 15.61 14.19
C GLY A 107 -11.92 16.19 12.87
N SER A 108 -11.79 15.51 11.74
CA SER A 108 -12.20 16.01 10.42
C SER A 108 -13.66 15.69 10.03
N ALA A 109 -14.43 15.02 10.91
CA ALA A 109 -15.82 14.63 10.66
C ALA A 109 -16.88 15.54 11.32
N GLN A 110 -16.50 16.61 12.04
CA GLN A 110 -17.45 17.51 12.71
C GLN A 110 -17.12 18.99 12.51
N GLU A 111 -17.14 19.48 11.26
CA GLU A 111 -17.21 20.92 11.01
C GLU A 111 -18.03 21.22 9.74
N GLN A 112 -19.30 20.80 9.76
CA GLN A 112 -20.35 21.39 8.94
C GLN A 112 -21.38 22.00 9.87
N THR A 113 -21.13 23.28 10.14
CA THR A 113 -21.89 24.17 11.00
C THR A 113 -23.31 24.38 10.48
N ASN A 114 -24.27 24.07 11.34
CA ASN A 114 -25.61 24.66 11.35
C ASN A 114 -25.53 26.15 11.02
N SER A 115 -26.03 26.54 9.85
CA SER A 115 -26.17 27.95 9.44
C SER A 115 -27.57 28.20 8.86
N ASP A 116 -28.63 27.71 9.52
CA ASP A 116 -30.02 27.93 9.12
C ASP A 116 -30.92 28.38 10.28
N LEU A 117 -30.40 29.26 11.14
CA LEU A 117 -31.22 29.99 12.11
C LEU A 117 -30.72 31.43 12.21
N LEU A 118 -31.27 32.31 11.36
CA LEU A 118 -31.67 33.69 11.68
C LEU A 118 -31.98 34.45 10.38
N VAL A 119 -33.26 34.47 9.98
CA VAL A 119 -33.84 35.64 9.31
C VAL A 119 -35.20 35.90 9.96
N ASN A 120 -35.29 37.07 10.60
CA ASN A 120 -36.49 37.63 11.20
C ASN A 120 -37.57 37.95 10.16
#